data_AF-A0AAD4QZS8-F1
#
_entry.id   AF-A0AAD4QZS8-F1
#
_cell.length_a   1.000
_cell.length_b   1.000
_cell.length_c   1.000
_cell.angle_alpha   90.00
_cell.angle_beta   90.00
_cell.angle_gamma   90.00
#
_symmetry.space_group_name_H-M   'P 1'
#
loop_
_entity.id
_entity.type
_entity.pdbx_description
1 polymer ?
#
loop_
_entity_poly.entity_id
_entity_poly.type
_entity_poly.pdbx_seq_one_letter_code
_entity_poly.pdbx_strand_id
1 'polypeptide(L)'
;MEELKDFTLADLYDLPEGYQHYTVNHSENFVDPESGKHTQRIESEWQKFKMRHKKEYGTHRSVLLSYISDYVWRKKFGGNDVFYNLWCHINDLYNVK
;
A
#
# COMPACT_ATOMS: atom_id res chain seq x y z
N MET A 1 8.06 10.34 19.03
CA MET A 1 7.46 9.34 18.14
C MET A 1 6.02 9.24 18.58
N GLU A 2 5.16 9.95 17.87
CA GLU A 2 3.75 10.12 18.23
C GLU A 2 3.03 8.79 18.02
N GLU A 3 2.32 8.37 19.06
CA GLU A 3 1.63 7.09 19.20
C GLU A 3 0.72 6.82 17.99
N LEU A 4 0.89 5.62 17.41
CA LEU A 4 -0.13 5.02 16.56
C LEU A 4 -1.37 4.87 17.42
N LYS A 5 -2.38 5.72 17.21
CA LYS A 5 -3.71 5.54 17.79
C LYS A 5 -4.17 4.11 17.50
N ASP A 6 -4.55 3.40 18.54
CA ASP A 6 -4.84 1.97 18.56
C ASP A 6 -5.85 1.59 17.47
N PHE A 7 -5.33 0.99 16.40
CA PHE A 7 -6.12 0.25 15.44
C PHE A 7 -6.42 -1.10 16.08
N THR A 8 -7.68 -1.34 16.41
CA THR A 8 -8.08 -2.49 17.22
C THR A 8 -8.29 -3.73 16.35
N LEU A 9 -8.22 -4.92 16.93
CA LEU A 9 -8.55 -6.18 16.24
C LEU A 9 -9.95 -6.16 15.62
N ALA A 10 -10.90 -5.41 16.20
CA ALA A 10 -12.26 -5.28 15.68
C ALA A 10 -12.28 -4.55 14.32
N ASP A 11 -11.43 -3.54 14.14
CA ASP A 11 -11.33 -2.76 12.89
C ASP A 11 -10.77 -3.59 11.73
N LEU A 12 -10.06 -4.69 12.03
CA LEU A 12 -9.52 -5.64 11.05
C LEU A 12 -10.55 -6.64 10.54
N TYR A 13 -11.48 -7.05 11.38
CA TYR A 13 -12.54 -8.00 11.02
C TYR A 13 -13.67 -7.35 10.20
N ASP A 14 -13.76 -6.01 10.22
CA ASP A 14 -14.80 -5.24 9.54
C ASP A 14 -14.30 -4.55 8.26
N LEU A 15 -13.15 -5.00 7.72
CA LEU A 15 -12.63 -4.50 6.45
C LEU A 15 -13.61 -4.84 5.31
N PRO A 16 -14.00 -3.85 4.48
CA PRO A 16 -14.89 -4.11 3.36
C PRO A 16 -14.29 -5.15 2.41
N GLU A 17 -15.15 -5.90 1.71
CA GLU A 17 -14.80 -6.85 0.63
C GLU A 17 -14.35 -8.27 1.06
N GLY A 18 -14.56 -8.67 2.32
CA GLY A 18 -14.27 -10.05 2.76
C GLY A 18 -12.78 -10.32 2.93
N TYR A 19 -12.00 -9.29 3.24
CA TYR A 19 -10.57 -9.40 3.48
C TYR A 19 -10.29 -10.20 4.76
N GLN A 20 -9.61 -11.35 4.62
CA GLN A 20 -9.15 -12.12 5.77
C GLN A 20 -7.78 -11.62 6.24
N HIS A 21 -7.74 -11.03 7.44
CA HIS A 21 -6.50 -10.61 8.07
C HIS A 21 -5.75 -11.79 8.68
N TYR A 22 -4.46 -11.91 8.39
CA TYR A 22 -3.55 -12.87 9.00
C TYR A 22 -2.47 -12.13 9.77
N THR A 23 -2.10 -12.65 10.93
CA THR A 23 -1.02 -12.12 11.78
C THR A 23 0.14 -13.10 11.85
N VAL A 24 1.34 -12.59 12.14
CA VAL A 24 2.53 -13.40 12.38
C VAL A 24 3.22 -12.87 13.62
N ASN A 25 3.44 -13.75 14.61
CA ASN A 25 4.19 -13.40 15.80
C ASN A 25 5.69 -13.45 15.54
N HIS A 26 6.30 -12.29 15.24
CA HIS A 26 7.72 -12.19 14.92
C HIS A 26 8.68 -12.40 16.11
N SER A 27 8.18 -12.47 17.35
CA SER A 27 9.03 -12.89 18.48
C SER A 27 9.27 -14.40 18.51
N GLU A 28 8.41 -15.18 17.85
CA GLU A 28 8.45 -16.64 17.85
C GLU A 28 8.78 -17.20 16.47
N ASN A 29 8.15 -16.68 15.42
CA ASN A 29 8.20 -17.24 14.07
C ASN A 29 8.29 -16.15 12.99
N PHE A 30 9.12 -16.38 11.97
CA PHE A 30 9.22 -15.47 10.80
C PHE A 30 8.20 -15.80 9.70
N VAL A 31 7.73 -17.05 9.67
CA VAL A 31 6.63 -17.55 8.85
C VAL A 31 5.69 -18.25 9.82
N ASP A 32 4.41 -17.91 9.78
CA ASP A 32 3.43 -18.56 10.65
C ASP A 32 3.33 -20.06 10.30
N PRO A 33 3.56 -20.98 11.26
CA PRO A 33 3.64 -22.41 10.96
C PRO A 33 2.30 -23.04 10.61
N GLU A 34 1.18 -22.47 11.06
CA GLU A 34 -0.16 -23.01 10.78
C GLU A 34 -0.67 -22.59 9.40
N SER A 35 -0.59 -21.30 9.08
CA SER A 35 -1.13 -20.72 7.85
C SER A 35 -0.10 -20.56 6.73
N GLY A 36 1.20 -20.67 7.05
CA GLY A 36 2.31 -20.42 6.12
C GLY A 36 2.46 -18.96 5.70
N LYS A 37 1.75 -18.01 6.34
CA LYS A 37 1.75 -16.60 5.97
C LYS A 37 2.98 -15.88 6.54
N HIS A 38 3.44 -14.87 5.82
CA HIS A 38 4.57 -14.03 6.22
C HIS A 38 4.40 -12.60 5.70
N THR A 39 5.05 -11.63 6.36
CA THR A 39 4.95 -10.20 6.02
C THR A 39 6.04 -9.72 5.06
N GLN A 40 7.04 -10.56 4.73
CA GLN A 40 8.22 -10.18 3.94
C GLN A 40 7.91 -9.40 2.64
N ARG A 41 6.91 -9.86 1.87
CA ARG A 41 6.53 -9.20 0.62
C ARG A 41 5.95 -7.81 0.90
N ILE A 42 5.13 -7.68 1.93
CA ILE A 42 4.53 -6.41 2.35
C ILE A 42 5.65 -5.46 2.80
N GLU A 43 6.58 -5.94 3.63
CA GLU A 43 7.73 -5.16 4.12
C GLU A 43 8.65 -4.70 2.98
N SER A 44 8.99 -5.59 2.06
CA SER A 44 9.80 -5.29 0.87
C SER A 44 9.14 -4.20 0.01
N GLU A 45 7.81 -4.28 -0.17
CA GLU A 45 7.06 -3.28 -0.91
C GLU A 45 7.02 -1.92 -0.19
N TRP A 46 6.82 -1.91 1.12
CA TRP A 46 6.91 -0.70 1.93
C TRP A 46 8.30 -0.06 1.87
N GLN A 47 9.37 -0.85 1.84
CA GLN A 47 10.73 -0.32 1.67
C GLN A 47 10.89 0.40 0.31
N LYS A 48 10.43 -0.21 -0.78
CA LYS A 48 10.48 0.39 -2.12
C LYS A 48 9.72 1.71 -2.20
N PHE A 49 8.50 1.75 -1.65
CA PHE A 49 7.71 2.98 -1.56
C PHE A 49 8.43 4.07 -0.76
N LYS A 50 8.90 3.75 0.46
CA LYS A 50 9.56 4.72 1.35
C LYS A 50 10.89 5.23 0.82
N MET A 51 11.55 4.52 -0.10
CA MET A 51 12.88 4.89 -0.60
C MET A 51 12.91 6.30 -1.21
N ARG A 52 11.86 6.69 -1.94
CA ARG A 52 11.75 8.03 -2.52
C ARG A 52 11.63 9.09 -1.43
N HIS A 53 10.68 8.92 -0.52
CA HIS A 53 10.40 9.87 0.55
C HIS A 53 11.59 10.06 1.49
N LYS A 54 12.38 9.01 1.74
CA LYS A 54 13.62 9.11 2.51
C LYS A 54 14.68 9.99 1.83
N LYS A 55 14.81 9.92 0.51
CA LYS A 55 15.71 10.78 -0.27
C LYS A 55 15.26 12.23 -0.28
N GLU A 56 13.95 12.47 -0.18
CA GLU A 56 13.32 13.80 -0.18
C GLU A 56 13.14 14.38 1.24
N TYR A 57 13.74 13.79 2.28
CA TYR A 57 13.64 14.22 3.69
C TYR A 57 12.22 14.18 4.27
N GLY A 58 11.40 13.28 3.78
CA GLY A 58 10.03 13.07 4.23
C GLY A 58 9.01 13.71 3.30
N THR A 59 7.75 13.57 3.67
CA THR A 59 6.62 14.05 2.87
C THR A 59 5.54 14.49 3.83
N HIS A 60 4.95 15.65 3.52
CA HIS A 60 3.90 16.19 4.37
C HIS A 60 2.70 15.23 4.38
N ARG A 61 2.13 14.98 5.57
CA ARG A 61 1.08 13.97 5.73
C ARG A 61 -0.14 14.23 4.83
N SER A 62 -0.46 15.50 4.54
CA SER A 62 -1.59 15.86 3.69
C SER A 62 -1.49 15.34 2.25
N VAL A 63 -0.27 15.09 1.75
CA VAL A 63 -0.05 14.59 0.38
C VAL A 63 0.38 13.12 0.35
N LEU A 64 0.58 12.49 1.51
CA LEU A 64 1.06 11.10 1.57
C LEU A 64 0.11 10.13 0.84
N LEU A 65 -1.20 10.34 0.96
CA LEU A 65 -2.20 9.50 0.29
C LEU A 65 -2.11 9.61 -1.24
N SER A 66 -1.85 10.80 -1.80
CA SER A 66 -1.72 10.94 -3.25
C SER A 66 -0.46 10.24 -3.77
N TYR A 67 0.64 10.24 -3.01
CA TYR A 67 1.83 9.47 -3.35
C TYR A 67 1.62 7.96 -3.27
N ILE A 68 0.85 7.47 -2.28
CA ILE A 68 0.49 6.04 -2.22
C ILE A 68 -0.32 5.66 -3.46
N SER A 69 -1.33 6.47 -3.82
CA SER A 69 -2.13 6.24 -5.03
C SER A 69 -1.29 6.25 -6.31
N ASP A 70 -0.40 7.24 -6.47
CA ASP A 70 0.51 7.32 -7.62
C ASP A 70 1.45 6.10 -7.68
N TYR A 71 2.02 5.68 -6.55
CA TYR A 71 2.90 4.51 -6.49
C TYR A 71 2.16 3.23 -6.89
N VAL A 72 0.98 2.99 -6.32
CA VAL A 72 0.16 1.81 -6.64
C VAL A 72 -0.25 1.82 -8.11
N TRP A 73 -0.68 2.98 -8.62
CA TRP A 73 -1.08 3.14 -10.01
C TRP A 73 0.09 2.91 -10.97
N ARG A 74 1.25 3.54 -10.76
CA ARG A 74 2.46 3.34 -11.58
C ARG A 74 2.99 1.91 -11.52
N LYS A 75 2.83 1.24 -10.40
CA LYS A 75 3.21 -0.17 -10.28
C LYS A 75 2.33 -1.07 -11.13
N LYS A 76 1.05 -0.73 -11.31
CA LYS A 76 0.09 -1.51 -12.11
C LYS A 76 0.07 -1.11 -13.59
N PHE A 77 0.26 0.16 -13.90
CA PHE A 77 0.04 0.74 -15.23
C PHE A 77 1.22 1.58 -15.75
N GLY A 78 2.37 1.53 -15.07
CA GLY A 78 3.59 2.19 -15.52
C GLY A 78 4.25 1.48 -16.71
N GLY A 79 5.48 1.90 -17.04
CA GLY A 79 6.22 1.41 -18.20
C GLY A 79 6.21 2.41 -19.34
N ASN A 80 6.46 1.92 -20.56
CA ASN A 80 6.60 2.78 -21.75
C ASN A 80 5.30 3.50 -22.10
N ASP A 81 4.15 2.88 -21.83
CA ASP A 81 2.82 3.40 -22.17
C ASP A 81 2.16 4.15 -20.99
N VAL A 82 2.93 4.56 -19.97
CA VAL A 82 2.38 5.18 -18.76
C VAL A 82 1.52 6.40 -19.07
N PHE A 83 1.90 7.22 -20.04
CA PHE A 83 1.09 8.38 -20.43
C PHE A 83 -0.21 7.97 -21.12
N TYR A 84 -0.16 6.97 -22.00
CA TYR A 84 -1.37 6.44 -22.65
C TYR A 84 -2.35 5.87 -21.61
N ASN A 85 -1.86 5.05 -20.68
CA ASN A 85 -2.67 4.50 -19.61
C ASN A 85 -3.28 5.58 -18.71
N LEU A 86 -2.54 6.66 -18.45
CA LEU A 86 -3.07 7.79 -17.68
C LEU A 86 -4.25 8.43 -18.41
N TRP A 87 -4.09 8.71 -19.71
CA TRP A 87 -5.14 9.34 -20.51
C TRP A 87 -6.38 8.46 -20.65
N CYS A 88 -6.22 7.15 -20.87
CA CYS A 88 -7.36 6.23 -20.92
C CYS A 88 -8.16 6.27 -19.62
N HIS A 89 -7.50 6.16 -18.46
CA HIS A 89 -8.21 6.18 -17.18
C HIS A 89 -8.84 7.55 -16.87
N ILE A 90 -8.21 8.66 -17.24
CA ILE A 90 -8.83 10.00 -17.13
C ILE A 90 -10.07 10.07 -18.02
N ASN A 91 -9.98 9.59 -19.26
CA ASN A 91 -11.12 9.55 -20.18
C ASN A 91 -12.27 8.72 -19.62
N ASP A 92 -11.98 7.55 -19.05
CA ASP A 92 -12.99 6.69 -18.43
C ASP A 92 -13.67 7.35 -17.21
N LEU A 93 -12.90 8.10 -16.41
CA LEU A 93 -13.42 8.81 -15.24
C LEU A 93 -14.32 9.99 -15.60
N TYR A 94 -13.97 10.74 -16.64
CA TYR A 94 -14.68 11.97 -17.02
C TYR A 94 -15.65 11.77 -18.21
N ASN A 95 -15.71 10.56 -18.78
CA ASN A 95 -16.57 10.16 -19.88
C ASN A 95 -16.62 11.21 -21.02
N VAL A 96 -15.44 11.71 -21.39
CA VAL A 96 -15.30 12.72 -22.45
C VAL A 96 -15.46 12.00 -23.79
N LYS A 97 -16.72 11.87 -24.24
CA LYS A 97 -17.04 11.47 -25.60
C LYS A 97 -16.93 12.66 -26.56
#